data_AF-A0A925VH88-F1
#
_entry.id   AF-A0A925VH88-F1
#
_cell.length_a   1.000
_cell.length_b   1.000
_cell.length_c   1.000
_cell.angle_alpha   90.00
_cell.angle_beta   90.00
_cell.angle_gamma   90.00
#
_symmetry.space_group_name_H-M   'P 1'
#
loop_
_entity.id
_entity.type
_entity.pdbx_description
1 polymer ?
#
loop_
_entity_poly.entity_id
_entity_poly.type
_entity_poly.pdbx_seq_one_letter_code
_entity_poly.pdbx_strand_id
1 'polypeptide(L)' 'MLVGVIADTHGYLDPRAPTALRGVELILHAGDVGGQPILAALAEIAPVQAVAGNTDAGTP' A
#
# COMPACT_ATOMS: atom_id res chain seq x y z
N MET A 1 17.80 -5.16 4.76
CA MET A 1 16.37 -4.91 4.96
C MET A 1 16.01 -3.50 4.51
N LEU A 2 15.62 -3.36 3.26
CA LEU A 2 15.04 -2.13 2.70
C LEU A 2 13.52 -2.22 2.79
N VAL A 3 12.88 -1.21 3.41
CA VAL A 3 11.43 -1.15 3.58
C VAL A 3 10.86 0.02 2.79
N GLY A 4 9.85 -0.25 1.96
CA GLY A 4 9.08 0.77 1.27
C GLY A 4 7.91 1.24 2.15
N VAL A 5 7.59 2.53 2.09
CA VAL A 5 6.46 3.11 2.83
C VAL A 5 5.59 3.90 1.86
N ILE A 6 4.28 3.68 1.93
CA ILE A 6 3.25 4.40 1.18
C ILE A 6 2.04 4.62 2.09
N ALA A 7 1.22 5.61 1.80
CA ALA A 7 0.03 5.97 2.57
C ALA A 7 -0.98 6.67 1.66
N ASP A 8 -2.20 6.87 2.15
CA ASP A 8 -3.18 7.78 1.53
C ASP A 8 -3.43 7.49 0.04
N THR A 9 -3.52 6.21 -0.33
CA THR A 9 -3.86 5.85 -1.71
C THR A 9 -5.33 6.13 -2.00
N HIS A 10 -6.23 6.06 -1.01
CA HIS A 10 -7.68 6.32 -1.18
C HIS A 10 -8.27 5.62 -2.43
N GLY A 11 -7.87 4.37 -2.70
CA GLY A 11 -8.33 3.58 -3.85
C GLY A 11 -7.61 3.89 -5.18
N TYR A 12 -6.63 4.78 -5.18
CA TYR A 12 -5.78 5.12 -6.33
C TYR A 12 -4.30 4.83 -6.04
N LEU A 13 -3.71 3.91 -6.79
CA LEU A 13 -2.27 3.66 -6.76
C LEU A 13 -1.59 4.49 -7.87
N ASP A 14 -0.74 5.43 -7.48
CA ASP A 14 0.03 6.23 -8.44
C ASP A 14 0.89 5.30 -9.34
N PRO A 15 0.84 5.42 -10.67
CA PRO A 15 1.61 4.58 -11.59
C PRO A 15 3.13 4.61 -11.38
N ARG A 16 3.66 5.61 -10.65
CA ARG A 16 5.07 5.71 -10.27
C ARG A 16 5.42 4.86 -9.06
N ALA A 17 4.45 4.47 -8.24
CA ALA A 17 4.67 3.73 -6.99
C ALA A 17 5.41 2.40 -7.22
N PRO A 18 5.08 1.57 -8.23
CA PRO A 18 5.83 0.35 -8.48
C PRO A 18 7.31 0.61 -8.76
N THR A 19 7.63 1.64 -9.54
CA THR A 19 9.02 1.99 -9.83
C THR A 19 9.75 2.49 -8.59
N ALA A 20 9.09 3.29 -7.75
CA ALA A 20 9.66 3.82 -6.51
C ALA A 20 9.87 2.73 -5.44
N LEU A 21 9.02 1.69 -5.43
CA LEU A 21 9.05 0.59 -4.46
C LEU A 21 9.84 -0.63 -4.96
N ARG A 22 10.47 -0.58 -6.13
CA ARG A 22 11.24 -1.71 -6.65
C ARG A 22 12.42 -2.07 -5.76
N GLY A 23 12.55 -3.35 -5.44
CA GLY A 23 13.69 -3.91 -4.69
C GLY A 23 13.57 -3.79 -3.17
N VAL A 24 12.44 -3.29 -2.65
CA VAL A 24 12.15 -3.35 -1.21
C VAL A 24 11.81 -4.79 -0.81
N GLU A 25 12.13 -5.14 0.43
CA GLU A 25 11.89 -6.47 1.00
C GLU A 25 10.51 -6.55 1.69
N LEU A 26 9.92 -5.40 2.02
CA LEU A 26 8.61 -5.23 2.65
C LEU A 26 8.02 -3.87 2.27
N ILE A 27 6.70 -3.81 2.09
CA ILE A 27 5.93 -2.56 1.95
C ILE A 27 5.05 -2.35 3.18
N LEU A 28 5.14 -1.17 3.79
CA LEU A 28 4.23 -0.71 4.83
C LEU A 28 3.24 0.30 4.23
N HIS A 29 1.94 0.01 4.35
CA HIS A 29 0.88 0.97 4.04
C HIS A 29 0.39 1.64 5.33
N ALA A 30 0.56 2.95 5.46
CA ALA A 30 0.30 3.68 6.70
C ALA A 30 -1.17 4.09 6.91
N GLY A 31 -2.12 3.35 6.34
CA GLY A 31 -3.56 3.66 6.38
C GLY A 31 -4.08 4.50 5.22
N ASP A 32 -5.40 4.72 5.24
CA ASP A 32 -6.20 5.39 4.21
C ASP A 32 -5.97 4.73 2.83
N VAL A 33 -6.08 3.40 2.83
CA VAL A 33 -5.82 2.53 1.69
C VAL A 33 -6.89 2.74 0.61
N GLY A 34 -8.16 2.77 1.02
CA GLY A 34 -9.30 2.80 0.11
C GLY A 34 -9.60 1.47 -0.60
N GLY A 35 -9.10 0.35 -0.07
CA GLY A 35 -9.59 -1.00 -0.38
C GLY A 35 -8.55 -2.07 -0.73
N GLN A 36 -9.01 -3.33 -0.74
CA GLN A 36 -8.21 -4.52 -1.05
C GLN A 36 -7.46 -4.50 -2.41
N PRO A 37 -8.00 -3.91 -3.50
CA PRO A 37 -7.28 -3.88 -4.78
C PRO A 37 -5.92 -3.16 -4.72
N ILE A 38 -5.78 -2.15 -3.85
CA ILE A 38 -4.50 -1.45 -3.65
C ILE A 38 -3.48 -2.37 -2.99
N LEU A 39 -3.88 -3.07 -1.92
CA LEU A 39 -3.00 -4.00 -1.23
C LEU A 39 -2.58 -5.15 -2.15
N ALA A 40 -3.49 -5.66 -2.97
CA ALA A 40 -3.19 -6.69 -3.97
C ALA A 40 -2.16 -6.20 -5.00
N ALA A 41 -2.32 -4.99 -5.54
CA ALA A 41 -1.38 -4.41 -6.49
C ALA A 41 0.01 -4.16 -5.87
N LEU A 42 0.07 -3.69 -4.62
CA LEU A 42 1.34 -3.53 -3.90
C LEU A 42 2.01 -4.88 -3.60
N ALA A 43 1.21 -5.93 -3.32
CA ALA A 43 1.70 -7.27 -3.04
C ALA A 43 2.35 -7.97 -4.25
N GLU A 44 2.13 -7.47 -5.47
CA GLU A 44 2.87 -7.91 -6.66
C GLU A 44 4.34 -7.49 -6.63
N ILE A 45 4.70 -6.49 -5.81
CA ILE A 45 6.07 -5.95 -5.72
C ILE A 45 6.85 -6.62 -4.58
N ALA A 46 6.26 -6.66 -3.38
CA ALA A 46 6.83 -7.23 -2.16
C ALA A 46 5.71 -7.51 -1.14
N PRO A 47 5.94 -8.31 -0.08
CA PRO A 47 4.95 -8.50 0.99
C PRO A 47 4.46 -7.16 1.56
N VAL A 48 3.16 -7.07 1.86
CA VAL A 48 2.52 -5.83 2.34
C VAL A 48 2.00 -6.03 3.75
N GLN A 49 2.29 -5.08 4.64
CA GLN A 49 1.59 -4.90 5.90
C GLN A 49 0.90 -3.54 5.90
N ALA A 50 -0.35 -3.50 6.32
CA ALA A 50 -1.14 -2.29 6.37
C ALA A 50 -1.74 -2.11 7.76
N VAL A 51 -1.82 -0.85 8.19
CA VAL A 51 -2.66 -0.44 9.32
C VAL A 51 -3.91 0.25 8.77
N ALA A 52 -5.03 0.17 9.48
CA ALA A 52 -6.25 0.88 9.09
C ALA A 52 -6.10 2.38 9.41
N GLY A 53 -6.37 3.21 8.42
CA GLY A 53 -6.54 4.65 8.60
C GLY A 53 -7.97 5.03 8.96
N ASN A 54 -8.23 6.32 9.17
CA ASN A 54 -9.55 6.81 9.56
C ASN A 54 -10.59 6.69 8.42
N THR A 55 -10.16 6.64 7.15
CA THR A 55 -11.08 6.45 6.01
C THR A 55 -11.34 4.99 5.67
N ASP A 56 -10.60 4.05 6.26
CA ASP A 56 -10.77 2.60 6.03
C ASP A 56 -11.89 1.99 6.89
N ALA A 57 -12.44 2.75 7.84
CA ALA A 57 -13.58 2.33 8.67
C ALA A 57 -14.88 2.42 7.85
N GLY A 58 -15.33 1.28 7.31
CA GLY A 58 -16.61 1.19 6.58
C GLY A 58 -16.55 0.43 5.26
N THR A 59 -15.36 0.03 4.79
CA THR A 59 -15.26 -1.04 3.80
C THR A 59 -15.54 -2.38 4.48
N PRO A 60 -16.47 -3.20 3.97
CA PRO A 60 -16.81 -4.50 4.54
C PRO A 60 -15.62 -5.45 4.60
#